data_AF-A0A951UPX2-F1
#
_entry.id   AF-A0A951UPX2-F1
#
_cell.length_a   1.000
_cell.length_b   1.000
_cell.length_c   1.000
_cell.angle_alpha   90.00
_cell.angle_beta   90.00
_cell.angle_gamma   90.00
#
_symmetry.space_group_name_H-M   'P 1'
#
loop_
_entity.id
_entity.type
_entity.pdbx_description
1 polymer ?
#
loop_
_entity_poly.entity_id
_entity_poly.type
_entity_poly.pdbx_seq_one_letter_code
_entity_poly.pdbx_strand_id
1 'polypeptide(L)'
;MNLLLDTHIWLWYALGDSQLSENLRSTIAAETTELWLSPISVWEVLLLVEKGRISLQLDAATWIDQSLKALAMREASLNHQIAILSRQLTLSHQDPADRFIAATAIHYQLQLATVDARLTGADWLQTIS
;
A
#
# COMPACT_ATOMS: atom_id res chain seq x y z
N MET A 1 -4.19 10.16 12.23
CA MET A 1 -2.97 9.74 11.51
C MET A 1 -3.39 9.36 10.10
N ASN A 2 -2.57 9.65 9.09
CA ASN A 2 -2.88 9.28 7.71
C ASN A 2 -1.89 8.21 7.25
N LEU A 3 -2.42 7.04 6.89
CA LEU A 3 -1.63 5.84 6.69
C LEU A 3 -1.82 5.32 5.26
N LEU A 4 -0.75 5.33 4.47
CA LEU A 4 -0.71 4.66 3.17
C LEU A 4 -0.42 3.18 3.41
N LEU A 5 -1.30 2.30 2.94
CA LEU A 5 -1.05 0.86 3.01
C LEU A 5 -0.23 0.42 1.80
N ASP A 6 0.85 -0.30 2.07
CA ASP A 6 1.56 -1.08 1.05
C ASP A 6 0.66 -2.24 0.57
N THR A 7 0.95 -2.77 -0.62
CA THR A 7 0.09 -3.75 -1.29
C THR A 7 -0.11 -5.01 -0.45
N HIS A 8 0.97 -5.57 0.10
CA HIS A 8 0.86 -6.78 0.94
C HIS A 8 0.19 -6.49 2.28
N ILE A 9 0.37 -5.30 2.87
CA ILE A 9 -0.32 -4.93 4.11
C ILE A 9 -1.82 -4.83 3.88
N TRP A 10 -2.25 -4.19 2.79
CA TRP A 10 -3.64 -4.13 2.41
C TRP A 10 -4.24 -5.53 2.21
N LEU A 11 -3.57 -6.39 1.44
CA LEU A 11 -4.02 -7.76 1.21
C LEU A 11 -4.13 -8.54 2.52
N TRP A 12 -3.10 -8.50 3.37
CA TRP A 12 -3.11 -9.22 4.65
C TRP A 12 -4.22 -8.74 5.57
N TYR A 13 -4.44 -7.43 5.66
CA TYR A 13 -5.53 -6.90 6.46
C TYR A 13 -6.90 -7.33 5.92
N ALA A 14 -7.13 -7.14 4.61
CA ALA A 14 -8.41 -7.45 3.97
C ALA A 14 -8.74 -8.96 3.97
N LEU A 15 -7.72 -9.82 3.95
CA LEU A 15 -7.88 -11.28 3.95
C LEU A 15 -7.75 -11.91 5.35
N GLY A 16 -7.50 -11.11 6.39
CA GLY A 16 -7.33 -11.62 7.75
C GLY A 16 -6.07 -12.48 7.93
N ASP A 17 -5.01 -12.20 7.17
CA ASP A 17 -3.75 -12.96 7.23
C ASP A 17 -3.04 -12.73 8.58
N SER A 18 -2.49 -13.82 9.14
CA SER A 18 -1.73 -13.84 10.39
C SER A 18 -0.35 -13.18 10.32
N GLN A 19 0.17 -12.92 9.11
CA GLN A 19 1.43 -12.21 8.90
C GLN A 19 1.36 -10.74 9.34
N LEU A 20 0.15 -10.17 9.41
CA LEU A 20 -0.04 -8.82 9.89
C LEU A 20 0.05 -8.77 11.43
N SER A 21 1.01 -7.99 11.93
CA SER A 21 1.23 -7.80 13.37
C SER A 21 -0.02 -7.23 14.06
N GLU A 22 -0.22 -7.57 15.33
CA GLU A 22 -1.37 -7.06 16.10
C GLU A 22 -1.32 -5.53 16.25
N ASN A 23 -0.10 -4.97 16.30
CA ASN A 23 0.12 -3.53 16.32
C ASN A 23 -0.39 -2.86 15.03
N LEU A 24 0.00 -3.36 13.86
CA LEU A 24 -0.50 -2.84 12.59
C LEU A 24 -2.01 -3.04 12.46
N ARG A 25 -2.53 -4.22 12.84
CA ARG A 25 -3.97 -4.50 12.82
C ARG A 25 -4.75 -3.49 13.66
N SER A 26 -4.30 -3.25 14.90
CA SER A 26 -4.90 -2.26 15.80
C SER A 26 -4.79 -0.84 15.24
N THR A 27 -3.66 -0.51 14.62
CA THR A 27 -3.43 0.81 14.02
C THR A 27 -4.35 1.06 12.82
N ILE A 28 -4.51 0.07 11.95
CA ILE A 28 -5.39 0.13 10.77
C ILE A 28 -6.86 0.20 11.21
N ALA A 29 -7.24 -0.52 12.27
CA ALA A 29 -8.61 -0.55 12.78
C ALA A 29 -9.00 0.70 13.61
N ALA A 30 -8.04 1.53 13.99
CA ALA A 30 -8.30 2.70 14.84
C ALA A 30 -9.09 3.78 14.08
N GLU A 31 -10.17 4.29 14.69
CA GLU A 31 -10.98 5.39 14.13
C GLU A 31 -10.20 6.70 13.91
N THR A 32 -9.05 6.85 14.58
CA THR A 32 -8.15 7.99 14.44
C THR A 32 -7.18 7.85 13.26
N THR A 33 -7.23 6.72 12.53
CA THR A 33 -6.41 6.44 11.35
C THR A 33 -7.24 6.59 10.08
N GLU A 34 -6.85 7.54 9.23
CA GLU A 34 -7.38 7.65 7.88
C GLU A 34 -6.54 6.75 6.95
N LEU A 35 -7.20 5.79 6.29
CA LEU A 35 -6.54 4.82 5.41
C LEU A 35 -6.46 5.35 3.99
N TRP A 36 -5.27 5.26 3.40
CA TRP A 36 -4.99 5.63 2.03
C TRP A 36 -4.46 4.43 1.24
N LEU A 37 -4.77 4.37 -0.05
CA LEU A 37 -4.23 3.37 -0.97
C LEU A 37 -3.79 4.02 -2.28
N SER A 38 -2.62 3.65 -2.77
CA SER A 38 -2.18 4.05 -4.11
C SER A 38 -2.87 3.19 -5.18
N PRO A 39 -3.29 3.78 -6.31
CA PRO A 39 -3.72 3.01 -7.49
C PRO A 39 -2.66 2.01 -7.99
N ILE A 40 -1.39 2.21 -7.62
CA ILE A 40 -0.31 1.26 -7.94
C ILE A 40 -0.45 -0.06 -7.17
N SER A 41 -0.93 -0.02 -5.93
CA SER A 41 -1.24 -1.25 -5.18
C SER A 41 -2.40 -2.02 -5.81
N VAL A 42 -3.41 -1.31 -6.32
CA VAL A 42 -4.51 -1.91 -7.10
C VAL A 42 -3.97 -2.59 -8.37
N TRP A 43 -3.12 -1.89 -9.13
CA TRP A 43 -2.46 -2.44 -10.30
C TRP A 43 -1.62 -3.68 -9.98
N GLU A 44 -0.87 -3.65 -8.89
CA GLU A 44 -0.05 -4.79 -8.46
C GLU A 44 -0.90 -6.00 -8.09
N VAL A 45 -2.00 -5.83 -7.36
CA VAL A 45 -2.95 -6.92 -7.07
C VAL A 45 -3.49 -7.54 -8.35
N LEU A 46 -3.92 -6.73 -9.32
CA LEU A 46 -4.41 -7.23 -10.60
C LEU A 46 -3.33 -8.05 -11.33
N LEU A 47 -2.09 -7.58 -11.35
CA LEU A 47 -0.97 -8.33 -11.94
C LEU A 47 -0.67 -9.63 -11.20
N LEU A 48 -0.77 -9.66 -9.87
CA LEU A 48 -0.56 -10.87 -9.07
C LEU A 48 -1.65 -11.91 -9.34
N VAL A 49 -2.91 -11.47 -9.52
CA VAL A 49 -4.01 -12.33 -9.93
C VAL A 49 -3.80 -12.87 -11.35
N GLU A 50 -3.44 -12.01 -12.31
CA GLU A 50 -3.16 -12.42 -13.70
C GLU A 50 -2.04 -13.47 -13.77
N LYS A 51 -1.00 -13.32 -12.94
CA LYS A 51 0.11 -14.27 -12.83
C LYS A 51 -0.22 -15.51 -12.00
N GLY A 52 -1.44 -15.66 -11.49
CA GLY A 52 -1.84 -16.78 -10.63
C GLY A 52 -1.10 -16.86 -9.30
N ARG A 53 -0.52 -15.74 -8.82
CA ARG A 53 0.20 -15.66 -7.54
C ARG A 53 -0.75 -15.46 -6.36
N ILE A 54 -1.92 -14.88 -6.61
CA ILE A 54 -3.01 -14.70 -5.65
C ILE A 54 -4.29 -15.20 -6.31
N SER A 55 -5.14 -15.87 -5.52
CA SER A 55 -6.49 -16.25 -5.93
C SER A 55 -7.49 -15.51 -5.04
N LEU A 56 -8.38 -14.75 -5.65
CA LEU A 56 -9.49 -14.09 -4.97
C LEU A 56 -10.77 -14.91 -5.17
N GLN A 57 -11.69 -14.89 -4.21
CA GLN A 57 -12.94 -15.65 -4.29
C GLN A 57 -13.93 -15.06 -5.30
N LEU A 58 -13.76 -13.78 -5.63
CA LEU A 58 -14.54 -13.04 -6.61
C LEU A 58 -13.64 -12.68 -7.79
N ASP A 59 -14.25 -12.14 -8.86
CA ASP A 59 -13.46 -11.42 -9.85
C ASP A 59 -12.68 -10.29 -9.17
N ALA A 60 -11.45 -10.05 -9.66
CA ALA A 60 -10.51 -9.17 -8.97
C ALA A 60 -11.05 -7.74 -8.84
N ALA A 61 -11.68 -7.20 -9.89
CA ALA A 61 -12.23 -5.84 -9.86
C ALA A 61 -13.32 -5.70 -8.78
N THR A 62 -14.27 -6.63 -8.71
CA THR A 62 -15.32 -6.61 -7.69
C THR A 62 -14.74 -6.76 -6.28
N TRP A 63 -13.76 -7.65 -6.09
CA TRP A 63 -13.09 -7.80 -4.80
C TRP A 63 -12.42 -6.50 -4.35
N ILE A 64 -11.70 -5.83 -5.26
CA ILE A 64 -11.01 -4.56 -5.00
C ILE A 64 -12.02 -3.48 -4.61
N ASP A 65 -13.09 -3.29 -5.38
CA ASP A 65 -14.12 -2.30 -5.09
C ASP A 65 -14.81 -2.54 -3.73
N GLN A 66 -15.07 -3.79 -3.40
CA GLN A 66 -15.65 -4.16 -2.11
C GLN A 66 -14.67 -3.90 -0.96
N SER A 67 -13.39 -4.25 -1.13
CA SER A 67 -12.35 -4.02 -0.13
C SER A 67 -12.17 -2.54 0.17
N LEU A 68 -12.06 -1.69 -0.87
CA LEU A 68 -11.92 -0.24 -0.72
C LEU A 68 -13.10 0.38 0.03
N LYS A 69 -14.34 -0.05 -0.30
CA LYS A 69 -15.56 0.41 0.38
C LYS A 69 -15.62 -0.06 1.83
N ALA A 70 -15.33 -1.34 2.08
CA ALA A 70 -15.39 -1.91 3.43
C ALA A 70 -14.40 -1.24 4.40
N LEU A 71 -13.25 -0.82 3.87
CA LEU A 71 -12.18 -0.17 4.63
C LEU A 71 -12.27 1.36 4.62
N ALA A 72 -13.29 1.93 3.99
CA ALA A 72 -13.46 3.38 3.80
C ALA A 72 -12.17 4.06 3.29
N MET A 73 -11.45 3.39 2.40
CA MET A 73 -10.14 3.86 1.94
C MET A 73 -10.24 5.10 1.07
N ARG A 74 -9.28 6.00 1.25
CA ARG A 74 -9.06 7.13 0.35
C ARG A 74 -8.05 6.76 -0.72
N GLU A 75 -8.35 7.10 -1.96
CA GLU A 75 -7.40 6.93 -3.04
C GLU A 75 -6.31 8.02 -2.98
N ALA A 76 -5.05 7.61 -2.96
CA ALA A 76 -3.90 8.48 -3.15
C ALA A 76 -3.62 8.62 -4.66
N SER A 77 -4.42 9.45 -5.33
CA SER A 77 -4.43 9.54 -6.80
C SER A 77 -3.05 9.82 -7.40
N LEU A 78 -2.69 9.07 -8.43
CA LEU A 78 -1.42 9.22 -9.11
C LEU A 78 -1.41 10.51 -9.95
N ASN A 79 -0.31 11.26 -9.87
CA ASN A 79 -0.10 12.47 -10.68
C ASN A 79 1.35 12.55 -11.21
N HIS A 80 1.61 13.52 -12.08
CA HIS A 80 2.92 13.67 -12.71
C HIS A 80 4.05 13.98 -11.71
N GLN A 81 3.76 14.63 -10.57
CA GLN A 81 4.76 14.92 -9.55
C GLN A 81 5.20 13.65 -8.83
N ILE A 82 4.26 12.75 -8.52
CA ILE A 82 4.56 11.42 -7.99
C ILE A 82 5.40 10.63 -9.00
N ALA A 83 5.10 10.72 -10.30
CA ALA A 83 5.88 10.04 -11.34
C ALA A 83 7.32 10.56 -11.47
N ILE A 84 7.52 11.88 -11.33
CA ILE A 84 8.87 12.46 -11.28
C ILE A 84 9.59 12.00 -10.01
N LEU A 85 8.94 12.13 -8.86
CA LEU A 85 9.50 11.79 -7.57
C LEU A 85 9.88 10.30 -7.50
N SER A 86 9.06 9.41 -8.05
CA SER A 86 9.35 7.96 -8.08
C SER A 86 10.64 7.63 -8.81
N ARG A 87 11.18 8.52 -9.66
CA ARG A 87 12.51 8.36 -10.30
C ARG A 87 13.63 9.11 -9.60
N GLN A 88 13.32 10.04 -8.71
CA GLN A 88 14.29 10.80 -7.92
C GLN A 88 14.66 10.09 -6.60
N LEU A 89 13.81 9.18 -6.10
CA LEU A 89 14.10 8.41 -4.88
C LEU A 89 15.30 7.48 -5.07
N THR A 90 16.14 7.45 -4.04
CA THR A 90 17.26 6.49 -3.92
C THR A 90 16.80 5.29 -3.12
N LEU A 91 16.41 4.23 -3.84
CA LEU A 91 16.10 2.91 -3.29
C LEU A 91 17.20 1.92 -3.68
N SER A 92 17.39 0.88 -2.87
CA SER A 92 18.34 -0.20 -3.13
C SER A 92 17.93 -1.13 -4.29
N HIS A 93 16.71 -0.96 -4.83
CA HIS A 93 16.13 -1.72 -5.93
C HIS A 93 15.40 -0.81 -6.92
N GLN A 94 15.00 -1.39 -8.05
CA GLN A 94 14.29 -0.71 -9.14
C GLN A 94 12.86 -1.20 -9.33
N ASP A 95 12.28 -1.80 -8.28
CA ASP A 95 10.90 -2.25 -8.33
C ASP A 95 9.94 -1.06 -8.61
N PRO A 96 9.14 -1.09 -9.68
CA PRO A 96 8.26 0.02 -10.00
C PRO A 96 7.19 0.29 -8.94
N ALA A 97 6.58 -0.75 -8.36
CA ALA A 97 5.49 -0.58 -7.39
C ALA A 97 6.01 0.14 -6.15
N ASP A 98 7.09 -0.37 -5.57
CA ASP A 98 7.73 0.20 -4.38
C ASP A 98 8.12 1.67 -4.60
N ARG A 99 8.66 1.99 -5.78
CA ARG A 99 9.08 3.36 -6.12
C ARG A 99 7.91 4.33 -6.16
N PHE A 100 6.79 3.93 -6.77
CA PHE A 100 5.61 4.78 -6.82
C PHE A 100 4.89 4.84 -5.48
N ILE A 101 4.82 3.75 -4.71
CA ILE A 101 4.22 3.74 -3.36
C ILE A 101 5.00 4.66 -2.42
N ALA A 102 6.34 4.55 -2.39
CA ALA A 102 7.18 5.45 -1.59
C ALA A 102 7.06 6.92 -2.04
N ALA A 103 7.02 7.18 -3.35
CA ALA A 103 6.80 8.54 -3.86
C ALA A 103 5.41 9.09 -3.51
N THR A 104 4.39 8.23 -3.52
CA THR A 104 3.02 8.59 -3.11
C THR A 104 3.00 8.97 -1.63
N ALA A 105 3.65 8.17 -0.77
CA ALA A 105 3.77 8.46 0.65
C ALA A 105 4.41 9.84 0.90
N ILE A 106 5.53 10.13 0.24
CA ILE A 106 6.20 11.43 0.37
C ILE A 106 5.33 12.57 -0.15
N HIS A 107 4.76 12.43 -1.34
CA HIS A 107 3.98 13.50 -1.99
C HIS A 107 2.78 13.92 -1.15
N TYR A 108 2.07 12.94 -0.57
CA TYR A 108 0.91 13.18 0.30
C TYR A 108 1.27 13.35 1.78
N GLN A 109 2.56 13.30 2.16
CA GLN A 109 3.03 13.35 3.55
C GLN A 109 2.38 12.28 4.45
N LEU A 110 2.27 11.07 3.93
CA LEU A 110 1.67 9.91 4.61
C LEU A 110 2.76 9.04 5.25
N GLN A 111 2.42 8.37 6.35
CA GLN A 111 3.23 7.27 6.85
C GLN A 111 2.91 6.01 6.06
N LEU A 112 3.93 5.23 5.67
CA LEU A 112 3.76 3.99 4.90
C LEU A 112 3.72 2.79 5.84
N ALA A 113 2.60 2.05 5.86
CA ALA A 113 2.54 0.75 6.51
C ALA A 113 3.19 -0.30 5.61
N THR A 114 4.35 -0.85 6.00
CA THR A 114 5.07 -1.88 5.25
C THR A 114 5.97 -2.69 6.17
N VAL A 115 6.28 -3.92 5.78
CA VAL A 115 7.28 -4.78 6.43
C VAL A 115 8.48 -5.05 5.51
N ASP A 116 8.53 -4.43 4.34
CA ASP A 116 9.66 -4.56 3.43
C ASP A 116 10.89 -3.84 3.99
N ALA A 117 11.91 -4.61 4.36
CA ALA A 117 13.18 -4.10 4.89
C ALA A 117 13.87 -3.09 3.96
N ARG A 118 13.61 -3.16 2.65
CA ARG A 118 14.19 -2.24 1.65
C ARG A 118 13.54 -0.85 1.72
N LEU A 119 12.30 -0.77 2.20
CA LEU A 119 11.56 0.48 2.42
C LEU A 119 11.68 0.97 3.86
N THR A 120 11.57 0.08 4.86
CA THR A 120 11.71 0.46 6.28
C THR A 120 13.11 0.92 6.65
N GLY A 121 14.14 0.45 5.92
CA GLY A 121 15.52 0.90 6.08
C GLY A 121 15.83 2.27 5.45
N ALA A 122 14.87 2.94 4.81
CA ALA A 122 15.08 4.25 4.21
C ALA A 122 14.82 5.38 5.23
N ASP A 123 15.86 6.06 5.70
CA ASP A 123 15.76 7.13 6.71
C ASP A 123 14.86 8.31 6.32
N TRP A 124 14.64 8.51 5.01
CA TRP A 124 13.81 9.57 4.46
C TRP A 124 12.33 9.18 4.32
N LEU A 125 11.96 7.93 4.58
CA LEU A 125 10.60 7.42 4.46
C LEU A 125 10.03 7.09 5.84
N GLN A 126 8.94 7.77 6.21
CA GLN A 126 8.24 7.45 7.46
C GLN A 126 7.48 6.14 7.28
N THR A 127 7.84 5.11 8.03
CA THR A 127 7.23 3.78 7.94
C THR A 127 6.65 3.30 9.29
N ILE A 128 5.78 2.30 9.24
CA ILE A 128 5.30 1.52 10.38
C ILE A 128 5.15 0.05 9.97
N SER A 129 5.55 -0.88 10.85
CA SER A 129 5.64 -2.33 10.63
C SER A 129 5.09 -3.14 11.80
#